data_AF-A0A1L3GHH0-F1
#
_entry.id   AF-A0A1L3GHH0-F1
#
_cell.length_a   1.000
_cell.length_b   1.000
_cell.length_c   1.000
_cell.angle_alpha   90.00
_cell.angle_beta   90.00
_cell.angle_gamma   90.00
#
_symmetry.space_group_name_H-M   'P 1'
#
loop_
_entity.id
_entity.type
_entity.pdbx_description
1 polymer ?
#
loop_
_entity_poly.entity_id
_entity_poly.type
_entity_poly.pdbx_seq_one_letter_code
_entity_poly.pdbx_strand_id
1 'polypeptide(L)'
;MVMFRKKESGFTLVEILVAITIFAIGLLALAGMQITAITGGSTSQRVTAAVALADGIVQNLLARDAGDAIFASTVDPAAAWPETLPVNGFSATYAVAVNTPVAGISRITVSVADNAFGGRVVSRTTMKRTR
;
A
#
# COMPACT_ATOMS: atom_id res chain seq x y z
N MET A 1 -72.06 -17.51 -10.72
CA MET A 1 -70.78 -17.66 -9.98
C MET A 1 -70.09 -16.31 -9.97
N VAL A 2 -70.11 -15.59 -8.84
CA VAL A 2 -69.56 -14.22 -8.75
C VAL A 2 -68.23 -14.30 -8.00
N MET A 3 -67.14 -13.93 -8.66
CA MET A 3 -65.82 -13.77 -8.03
C MET A 3 -65.78 -12.43 -7.28
N PHE A 4 -65.71 -12.47 -5.95
CA PHE A 4 -65.39 -11.30 -5.15
C PHE A 4 -63.91 -10.96 -5.31
N ARG A 5 -63.62 -9.89 -6.04
CA ARG A 5 -62.26 -9.34 -6.15
C ARG A 5 -61.96 -8.58 -4.84
N LYS A 6 -60.93 -9.02 -4.09
CA LYS A 6 -60.46 -8.32 -2.89
C LYS A 6 -60.02 -6.90 -3.27
N LYS A 7 -60.45 -5.90 -2.50
CA LYS A 7 -59.93 -4.53 -2.60
C LYS A 7 -58.55 -4.52 -1.92
N GLU A 8 -57.50 -4.37 -2.72
CA GLU A 8 -56.15 -4.08 -2.24
C GLU A 8 -56.15 -2.70 -1.57
N SER A 9 -55.84 -2.65 -0.28
CA SER A 9 -55.63 -1.39 0.44
C SER A 9 -54.29 -0.83 0.01
N GLY A 10 -54.27 0.34 -0.64
CA GLY A 10 -53.03 1.05 -0.95
C GLY A 10 -52.30 1.54 0.32
N PHE A 11 -51.01 1.82 0.19
CA PHE A 11 -50.18 2.34 1.28
C PHE A 11 -50.61 3.75 1.71
N THR A 12 -50.54 4.03 3.00
CA THR A 12 -50.76 5.36 3.56
C THR A 12 -49.56 6.27 3.35
N LEU A 13 -49.76 7.60 3.35
CA LEU A 13 -48.64 8.57 3.30
C LEU A 13 -47.67 8.40 4.47
N VAL A 14 -48.19 8.02 5.65
CA VAL A 14 -47.38 7.78 6.85
C VAL A 14 -46.48 6.55 6.67
N GLU A 15 -46.96 5.47 6.03
CA GLU A 15 -46.13 4.31 5.72
C GLU A 15 -44.97 4.64 4.79
N ILE A 16 -45.22 5.42 3.73
CA ILE A 16 -44.16 5.85 2.82
C ILE A 16 -43.15 6.76 3.52
N LEU A 17 -43.63 7.68 4.38
CA LEU A 17 -42.75 8.52 5.17
C LEU A 17 -41.82 7.68 6.02
N VAL A 18 -42.38 6.75 6.82
CA VAL A 18 -41.60 5.85 7.69
C VAL A 18 -40.61 5.00 6.87
N ALA A 19 -41.04 4.48 5.71
CA ALA A 19 -40.18 3.70 4.82
C ALA A 19 -38.98 4.51 4.32
N ILE A 20 -39.19 5.76 3.88
CA ILE A 20 -38.13 6.65 3.42
C ILE A 20 -37.19 7.02 4.57
N THR A 21 -37.71 7.23 5.79
CA THR A 21 -36.87 7.55 6.95
C THR A 21 -35.94 6.39 7.30
N ILE A 22 -36.45 5.16 7.35
CA ILE A 22 -35.65 3.96 7.60
C ILE A 22 -34.62 3.77 6.48
N PHE A 23 -35.04 3.96 5.22
CA PHE A 23 -34.15 3.87 4.08
C PHE A 23 -33.01 4.90 4.13
N ALA A 24 -33.31 6.15 4.51
CA ALA A 24 -32.33 7.22 4.64
C ALA A 24 -31.27 6.91 5.72
N ILE A 25 -31.68 6.31 6.85
CA ILE A 25 -30.73 5.84 7.88
C ILE A 25 -29.80 4.77 7.32
N GLY A 26 -30.34 3.82 6.53
CA GLY A 26 -29.55 2.80 5.84
C GLY A 26 -28.53 3.39 4.85
N LEU A 27 -28.93 4.40 4.07
CA LEU A 27 -28.03 5.09 3.15
C LEU A 27 -26.91 5.85 3.88
N LEU A 28 -27.19 6.44 5.04
CA LEU A 28 -26.16 7.12 5.82
C LEU A 28 -25.11 6.13 6.36
N ALA A 29 -25.54 4.96 6.81
CA ALA A 29 -24.63 3.87 7.20
C ALA A 29 -23.76 3.41 6.01
N LEU A 30 -24.35 3.27 4.82
CA LEU A 30 -23.64 2.93 3.57
C LEU A 30 -22.62 4.01 3.17
N ALA A 31 -22.97 5.29 3.31
CA ALA A 31 -22.05 6.39 3.02
C ALA A 31 -20.79 6.32 3.91
N GLY A 32 -20.94 5.98 5.19
CA GLY A 32 -19.81 5.74 6.09
C GLY A 32 -18.91 4.57 5.63
N MET A 33 -19.50 3.48 5.16
CA MET A 33 -18.73 2.35 4.59
C MET A 33 -17.98 2.73 3.32
N GLN A 34 -18.56 3.56 2.45
CA GLN A 34 -17.90 4.00 1.22
C GLN A 34 -16.61 4.77 1.50
N ILE A 35 -16.60 5.64 2.50
CA ILE A 35 -15.39 6.38 2.91
C ILE A 35 -14.29 5.40 3.36
N THR A 36 -14.65 4.42 4.19
CA THR A 36 -13.71 3.39 4.65
C THR A 36 -13.17 2.55 3.50
N ALA A 37 -14.02 2.18 2.53
CA ALA A 37 -13.60 1.43 1.36
C ALA A 37 -12.62 2.23 0.47
N ILE A 38 -12.89 3.51 0.25
CA ILE A 38 -12.02 4.39 -0.56
C ILE A 38 -10.65 4.58 0.11
N THR A 39 -10.64 4.90 1.41
CA THR A 39 -9.41 5.11 2.17
C THR A 39 -8.60 3.84 2.31
N GLY A 40 -9.26 2.70 2.56
CA GLY A 40 -8.64 1.38 2.56
C GLY A 40 -8.02 1.03 1.21
N GLY A 41 -8.76 1.23 0.12
CA GLY A 41 -8.28 0.98 -1.25
C GLY A 41 -7.06 1.82 -1.61
N SER A 42 -7.09 3.13 -1.32
CA SER A 42 -5.95 4.04 -1.54
C SER A 42 -4.71 3.62 -0.76
N THR A 43 -4.88 3.23 0.51
CA THR A 43 -3.78 2.72 1.34
C THR A 43 -3.19 1.42 0.75
N SER A 44 -4.03 0.48 0.35
CA SER A 44 -3.57 -0.78 -0.27
C SER A 44 -2.82 -0.55 -1.57
N GLN A 45 -3.27 0.39 -2.41
CA GLN A 45 -2.57 0.78 -3.64
C GLN A 45 -1.18 1.35 -3.33
N ARG A 46 -1.08 2.24 -2.34
CA ARG A 46 0.19 2.85 -1.92
C ARG A 46 1.17 1.84 -1.35
N VAL A 47 0.71 0.91 -0.51
CA VAL A 47 1.54 -0.18 0.01
C VAL A 47 2.05 -1.06 -1.13
N THR A 48 1.20 -1.38 -2.10
CA THR A 48 1.58 -2.16 -3.28
C THR A 48 2.66 -1.44 -4.10
N ALA A 49 2.50 -0.13 -4.29
CA ALA A 49 3.51 0.70 -4.97
C ALA A 49 4.83 0.73 -4.20
N ALA A 50 4.82 0.93 -2.88
CA ALA A 50 6.02 0.91 -2.04
C ALA A 50 6.76 -0.43 -2.11
N VAL A 51 6.01 -1.55 -2.11
CA VAL A 51 6.57 -2.90 -2.30
C VAL A 51 7.24 -3.02 -3.67
N ALA A 52 6.55 -2.65 -4.75
CA ALA A 52 7.10 -2.71 -6.10
C ALA A 52 8.37 -1.85 -6.26
N LEU A 53 8.38 -0.66 -5.65
CA LEU A 53 9.56 0.21 -5.62
C LEU A 53 10.72 -0.42 -4.86
N ALA A 54 10.48 -0.96 -3.66
CA ALA A 54 11.51 -1.61 -2.86
C ALA A 54 12.11 -2.81 -3.60
N ASP A 55 11.27 -3.65 -4.20
CA ASP A 55 11.71 -4.81 -4.98
C ASP A 55 12.49 -4.39 -6.23
N GLY A 56 12.06 -3.32 -6.93
CA GLY A 56 12.78 -2.76 -8.07
C GLY A 56 14.17 -2.24 -7.72
N ILE A 57 14.30 -1.52 -6.60
CA ILE A 57 15.60 -1.03 -6.10
C ILE A 57 16.51 -2.21 -5.71
N VAL A 58 15.96 -3.21 -5.03
CA VAL A 58 16.71 -4.44 -4.70
C VAL A 58 17.19 -5.14 -5.97
N GLN A 59 16.34 -5.27 -6.99
CA GLN A 59 16.72 -5.86 -8.28
C GLN A 59 17.82 -5.07 -8.98
N ASN A 60 17.75 -3.73 -8.98
CA ASN A 60 18.81 -2.87 -9.50
C ASN A 60 20.15 -3.16 -8.79
N LEU A 61 20.15 -3.20 -7.46
CA LEU A 61 21.35 -3.53 -6.67
C LEU A 61 21.88 -4.94 -6.93
N LEU A 62 21.00 -5.92 -7.09
CA LEU A 62 21.40 -7.28 -7.42
C LEU A 62 21.97 -7.40 -8.84
N ALA A 63 21.45 -6.62 -9.80
CA ALA A 63 21.91 -6.59 -11.18
C ALA A 63 23.27 -5.90 -11.40
N ARG A 64 23.71 -5.06 -10.46
CA ARG A 64 25.05 -4.43 -10.50
C ARG A 64 26.17 -5.47 -10.47
N ASP A 65 27.39 -5.09 -10.80
CA ASP A 65 28.54 -5.98 -10.62
C ASP A 65 28.81 -6.23 -9.12
N ALA A 66 29.45 -7.34 -8.79
CA ALA A 66 30.00 -7.61 -7.46
C ALA A 66 31.09 -6.59 -7.07
N GLY A 67 31.87 -6.12 -8.05
CA GLY A 67 32.95 -5.14 -7.86
C GLY A 67 32.51 -3.67 -7.85
N ASP A 68 31.20 -3.39 -7.91
CA ASP A 68 30.67 -2.02 -7.91
C ASP A 68 31.07 -1.26 -6.63
N ALA A 69 31.38 0.03 -6.76
CA ALA A 69 31.78 0.91 -5.67
C ALA A 69 30.76 0.95 -4.52
N ILE A 70 29.47 0.72 -4.81
CA ILE A 70 28.41 0.66 -3.79
C ILE A 70 28.60 -0.50 -2.79
N PHE A 71 29.39 -1.52 -3.16
CA PHE A 71 29.73 -2.66 -2.30
C PHE A 71 31.14 -2.58 -1.72
N ALA A 72 31.89 -1.51 -2.00
CA ALA A 72 33.26 -1.35 -1.52
C ALA A 72 33.33 -0.95 -0.03
N SER A 73 32.28 -0.33 0.50
CA SER A 73 32.21 0.13 1.89
C SER A 73 30.80 -0.06 2.47
N THR A 74 30.72 -0.09 3.79
CA THR A 74 29.44 -0.11 4.50
C THR A 74 28.73 1.24 4.32
N VAL A 75 27.44 1.20 4.01
CA VAL A 75 26.55 2.35 3.87
C VAL A 75 25.55 2.38 5.03
N ASP A 76 25.35 3.55 5.63
CA ASP A 76 24.42 3.79 6.72
C ASP A 76 22.98 3.42 6.32
N PRO A 77 22.19 2.75 7.18
CA PRO A 77 20.79 2.41 6.91
C PRO A 77 19.84 3.58 6.63
N ALA A 78 20.22 4.82 6.95
CA ALA A 78 19.48 6.03 6.63
C ALA A 78 19.96 6.73 5.34
N ALA A 79 20.91 6.17 4.60
CA ALA A 79 21.39 6.77 3.36
C ALA A 79 20.29 6.82 2.30
N ALA A 80 20.02 8.01 1.77
CA ALA A 80 19.03 8.20 0.72
C ALA A 80 19.44 7.46 -0.57
N TRP A 81 18.48 6.82 -1.20
CA TRP A 81 18.68 6.21 -2.52
C TRP A 81 19.09 7.29 -3.54
N PRO A 82 20.20 7.11 -4.28
CA PRO A 82 20.76 8.18 -5.10
C PRO A 82 20.01 8.42 -6.42
N GLU A 83 19.21 7.44 -6.89
CA GLU A 83 18.45 7.58 -8.14
C GLU A 83 17.04 8.10 -7.88
N THR A 84 16.50 8.87 -8.82
CA THR A 84 15.13 9.37 -8.75
C THR A 84 14.12 8.23 -8.84
N LEU A 85 13.15 8.21 -7.93
CA LEU A 85 12.08 7.22 -7.95
C LEU A 85 11.11 7.49 -9.13
N PRO A 86 10.58 6.44 -9.79
CA PRO A 86 9.68 6.60 -10.92
C PRO A 86 8.29 7.13 -10.52
N VAL A 87 7.98 7.19 -9.22
CA VAL A 87 6.70 7.64 -8.68
C VAL A 87 6.94 8.62 -7.53
N ASN A 88 6.24 9.74 -7.55
CA ASN A 88 6.31 10.77 -6.50
C ASN A 88 5.57 10.33 -5.23
N GLY A 89 5.91 10.97 -4.10
CA GLY A 89 5.25 10.70 -2.82
C GLY A 89 5.84 9.52 -2.04
N PHE A 90 6.96 8.98 -2.50
CA PHE A 90 7.75 7.99 -1.77
C PHE A 90 9.18 8.49 -1.57
N SER A 91 9.85 7.93 -0.57
CA SER A 91 11.27 8.13 -0.33
C SER A 91 11.90 6.76 -0.08
N ALA A 92 13.13 6.58 -0.56
CA ALA A 92 13.84 5.32 -0.41
C ALA A 92 15.18 5.54 0.27
N THR A 93 15.52 4.65 1.19
CA THR A 93 16.84 4.53 1.79
C THR A 93 17.42 3.15 1.52
N TYR A 94 18.74 3.06 1.57
CA TYR A 94 19.45 1.81 1.42
C TYR A 94 20.61 1.70 2.41
N ALA A 95 20.90 0.48 2.81
CA ALA A 95 22.01 0.11 3.66
C ALA A 95 22.80 -1.00 2.97
N VAL A 96 24.12 -0.92 3.04
CA VAL A 96 25.00 -2.00 2.62
C VAL A 96 25.90 -2.34 3.79
N ALA A 97 25.85 -3.57 4.29
CA ALA A 97 26.80 -4.09 5.26
C ALA A 97 27.70 -5.10 4.55
N VAL A 98 28.94 -4.69 4.27
CA VAL A 98 29.91 -5.53 3.56
C VAL A 98 30.43 -6.64 4.47
N ASN A 99 30.86 -7.76 3.89
CA ASN A 99 31.41 -8.93 4.60
C ASN A 99 30.53 -9.44 5.76
N THR A 100 29.22 -9.37 5.60
CA THR A 100 28.23 -9.71 6.62
C THR A 100 27.18 -10.67 6.04
N PRO A 101 26.99 -11.88 6.61
CA PRO A 101 27.59 -12.38 7.86
C PRO A 101 29.00 -12.95 7.71
N VAL A 102 29.47 -13.17 6.48
CA VAL A 102 30.80 -13.74 6.19
C VAL A 102 31.51 -12.91 5.10
N ALA A 103 32.83 -13.03 5.04
CA ALA A 103 33.63 -12.36 4.01
C ALA A 103 33.16 -12.73 2.60
N GLY A 104 33.13 -11.73 1.70
CA GLY A 104 32.66 -11.90 0.32
C GLY A 104 31.14 -11.85 0.14
N ILE A 105 30.35 -11.74 1.22
CA ILE A 105 28.89 -11.50 1.15
C ILE A 105 28.58 -10.12 1.71
N SER A 106 27.84 -9.31 0.96
CA SER A 106 27.26 -8.06 1.44
C SER A 106 25.76 -8.25 1.71
N ARG A 107 25.31 -7.81 2.89
CA ARG A 107 23.89 -7.68 3.22
C ARG A 107 23.41 -6.32 2.73
N ILE A 108 22.32 -6.32 1.98
CA ILE A 108 21.71 -5.12 1.42
C ILE A 108 20.32 -4.98 2.05
N THR A 109 20.03 -3.83 2.63
CA THR A 109 18.69 -3.51 3.14
C THR A 109 18.18 -2.28 2.42
N VAL A 110 16.99 -2.37 1.83
CA VAL A 110 16.31 -1.26 1.17
C VAL A 110 15.04 -0.97 1.95
N SER A 111 14.76 0.29 2.23
CA SER A 111 13.52 0.73 2.88
C SER A 111 12.86 1.81 2.06
N VAL A 112 11.58 1.64 1.72
CA VAL A 112 10.77 2.62 1.02
C VAL A 112 9.67 3.11 1.95
N ALA A 113 9.63 4.42 2.20
CA ALA A 113 8.61 5.09 3.00
C ALA A 113 7.60 5.77 2.09
N ASP A 114 6.30 5.62 2.39
CA ASP A 114 5.26 6.48 1.86
C ASP A 114 5.32 7.83 2.59
N ASN A 115 5.52 8.90 1.83
CA ASN A 115 5.56 10.26 2.36
C ASN A 115 4.15 10.83 2.59
N ALA A 116 3.11 10.10 2.21
CA ALA A 116 1.73 10.39 2.54
C ALA A 116 1.10 9.29 3.43
N PHE A 117 -0.09 9.58 3.94
CA PHE A 117 -0.98 8.65 4.67
C PHE A 117 -0.27 7.71 5.66
N GLY A 118 0.23 8.26 6.76
CA GLY A 118 0.65 7.48 7.93
C GLY A 118 2.08 6.94 7.91
N GLY A 119 2.92 7.35 6.93
CA GLY A 119 4.38 7.17 7.02
C GLY A 119 4.83 5.71 6.98
N ARG A 120 4.06 4.83 6.34
CA ARG A 120 4.36 3.39 6.31
C ARG A 120 5.67 3.14 5.58
N VAL A 121 6.51 2.32 6.20
CA VAL A 121 7.80 1.90 5.63
C VAL A 121 7.75 0.42 5.28
N VAL A 122 8.17 0.11 4.05
CA VAL A 122 8.37 -1.26 3.56
C VAL A 122 9.86 -1.50 3.43
N SER A 123 10.38 -2.50 4.14
CA SER A 123 11.78 -2.90 4.06
C SER A 123 11.95 -4.24 3.35
N ARG A 124 13.06 -4.38 2.63
CA ARG A 124 13.53 -5.59 1.96
C ARG A 124 15.00 -5.79 2.30
N THR A 125 15.36 -6.99 2.74
CA THR A 125 16.75 -7.35 2.99
C THR A 125 17.13 -8.51 2.08
N THR A 126 18.26 -8.37 1.39
CA THR A 126 18.84 -9.41 0.54
C THR A 126 20.32 -9.58 0.82
N MET A 127 20.90 -10.66 0.29
CA MET A 127 22.31 -10.97 0.37
C MET A 127 22.87 -11.08 -1.04
N LYS A 128 24.05 -10.51 -1.27
CA LYS A 128 24.75 -10.59 -2.55
C LYS A 128 26.21 -10.97 -2.32
N ARG A 129 26.74 -11.85 -3.18
CA ARG A 129 28.17 -12.11 -3.22
C ARG A 129 28.89 -10.93 -3.88
N THR A 130 29.89 -10.37 -3.20
CA THR A 130 30.60 -9.16 -3.60
C THR A 130 32.12 -9.35 -3.69
N ARG A 131 32.65 -10.52 -3.29
CA ARG A 131 34.03 -11.00 -3.58
C ARG A 131 34.10 -12.54 -3.56
#